data_AF-A0A7Y1MGZ0-F1
#
_entry.id   AF-A0A7Y1MGZ0-F1
#
_cell.length_a   1.000
_cell.length_b   1.000
_cell.length_c   1.000
_cell.angle_alpha   90.00
_cell.angle_beta   90.00
_cell.angle_gamma   90.00
#
_symmetry.space_group_name_H-M   'P 1'
#
loop_
_entity.id
_entity.type
_entity.pdbx_description
1 polymer ?
#
loop_
_entity_poly.entity_id
_entity_poly.type
_entity_poly.pdbx_seq_one_letter_code
_entity_poly.pdbx_strand_id
1 'polypeptide(L)' 'MTALRRTTKIRGAPMRPLDLQTICDKCGYSRAHGNHDKCSKARQAEMAELRAREKQS' A
#
# COMPACT_ATOMS: atom_id res chain seq x y z
N MET A 1 -34.50 -7.19 0.95
CA MET A 1 -33.32 -7.19 0.05
C MET A 1 -32.31 -8.19 0.56
N THR A 2 -32.24 -9.37 -0.05
CA THR A 2 -31.23 -10.37 0.32
C THR A 2 -29.92 -9.97 -0.36
N ALA A 3 -28.99 -9.38 0.39
CA ALA A 3 -27.67 -9.08 -0.16
C ALA A 3 -26.94 -10.41 -0.43
N LEU A 4 -26.95 -10.87 -1.69
CA LEU A 4 -26.05 -11.92 -2.15
C LEU A 4 -24.61 -11.38 -2.06
N ARG A 5 -23.99 -11.51 -0.88
CA ARG A 5 -22.56 -11.28 -0.72
C ARG A 5 -21.85 -12.48 -1.37
N ARG A 6 -21.54 -12.38 -2.67
CA ARG A 6 -20.66 -13.35 -3.33
C ARG A 6 -19.35 -13.41 -2.52
N THR A 7 -19.14 -14.49 -1.78
CA THR A 7 -17.86 -14.75 -1.11
C THR A 7 -16.84 -15.10 -2.18
N THR A 8 -15.99 -14.14 -2.53
CA THR A 8 -14.92 -14.35 -3.49
C THR A 8 -13.98 -15.42 -2.96
N LYS A 9 -13.89 -16.55 -3.66
CA LYS A 9 -12.97 -17.64 -3.32
C LYS A 9 -11.72 -17.53 -4.18
N ILE A 10 -10.54 -17.66 -3.59
CA ILE A 10 -9.27 -17.77 -4.30
C ILE A 10 -8.77 -19.20 -4.09
N ARG A 11 -8.59 -19.96 -5.19
CA ARG A 11 -8.11 -21.36 -5.15
C ARG A 11 -8.94 -22.27 -4.22
N GLY A 12 -10.26 -22.12 -4.25
CA GLY A 12 -11.19 -22.96 -3.47
C GLY A 12 -11.35 -22.56 -1.98
N ALA A 13 -10.51 -21.68 -1.46
CA ALA A 13 -10.61 -21.13 -0.11
C ALA A 13 -11.28 -19.74 -0.08
N PRO A 14 -11.97 -19.36 1.02
CA PRO A 14 -12.42 -17.98 1.19
C PRO A 14 -11.23 -17.02 1.17
N MET A 15 -11.36 -15.89 0.47
CA MET A 15 -10.35 -14.84 0.51
C MET A 15 -10.14 -14.39 1.96
N ARG A 16 -8.91 -14.51 2.46
CA ARG A 16 -8.54 -13.96 3.77
C ARG A 16 -8.55 -12.43 3.70
N PRO A 17 -8.84 -11.74 4.82
CA PRO A 17 -8.61 -10.30 4.90
C PRO A 17 -7.18 -9.99 4.47
N LEU A 18 -7.05 -9.12 3.49
CA LEU A 18 -5.76 -8.65 3.03
C LEU A 18 -5.26 -7.62 4.04
N ASP A 19 -4.16 -7.91 4.72
CA ASP A 19 -3.50 -6.98 5.64
C ASP A 19 -2.68 -5.95 4.84
N LEU A 20 -3.39 -5.10 4.09
CA LEU A 20 -2.77 -3.97 3.40
C LEU A 20 -2.62 -2.81 4.37
N GLN A 21 -1.45 -2.17 4.34
CA GLN A 21 -1.27 -0.86 4.96
C GLN A 21 -2.11 0.16 4.20
N THR A 22 -3.31 0.41 4.73
CA THR A 22 -4.29 1.34 4.14
C THR A 22 -3.95 2.80 4.44
N ILE A 23 -3.07 3.05 5.41
CA ILE A 23 -2.65 4.38 5.84
C ILE A 23 -1.28 4.72 5.24
N CYS A 24 -1.12 5.96 4.79
CA CYS A 24 0.16 6.48 4.35
C CYS A 24 1.04 6.79 5.55
N ASP A 25 2.24 6.21 5.58
CA ASP A 25 3.26 6.39 6.61
C ASP A 25 3.78 7.83 6.72
N LYS A 26 3.77 8.58 5.61
CA LYS A 26 4.28 9.96 5.55
C LYS A 26 3.27 11.01 5.98
N CYS A 27 1.99 10.81 5.71
CA CYS A 27 0.96 11.83 5.94
C CYS A 27 -0.20 11.37 6.84
N GLY A 28 -0.27 10.09 7.20
CA GLY A 28 -1.31 9.55 8.07
C GLY A 28 -2.69 9.42 7.41
N TYR A 29 -2.85 9.83 6.16
CA TYR A 29 -4.12 9.73 5.44
C TYR A 29 -4.25 8.38 4.72
N SER A 30 -5.51 7.99 4.44
CA SER A 30 -5.81 6.80 3.63
C SER A 30 -5.09 6.86 2.29
N ARG A 31 -4.42 5.78 1.89
CA ARG A 31 -3.73 5.67 0.59
C ARG A 31 -4.70 5.65 -0.59
N ALA A 32 -5.96 5.28 -0.36
CA ALA A 32 -6.98 5.21 -1.39
C ALA A 32 -7.58 6.57 -1.76
N HIS A 33 -7.36 7.61 -0.93
CA HIS A 33 -7.98 8.92 -1.09
C HIS A 33 -6.96 10.05 -0.88
N GLY A 34 -7.17 11.19 -1.55
CA GLY A 34 -6.31 12.37 -1.44
C GLY A 34 -5.11 12.37 -2.41
N ASN A 35 -4.29 13.43 -2.34
CA ASN A 35 -3.10 13.59 -3.18
C ASN A 35 -1.85 13.10 -2.45
N HIS A 36 -1.22 12.05 -3.00
CA HIS A 36 -0.02 11.41 -2.44
C HIS A 36 1.24 11.62 -3.28
N ASP A 37 1.23 12.52 -4.27
CA ASP A 37 2.38 12.75 -5.16
C ASP A 37 3.60 13.24 -4.38
N LYS A 38 3.38 14.13 -3.42
CA LYS A 38 4.43 14.63 -2.51
C LYS A 38 5.03 13.50 -1.67
N CYS A 39 4.17 12.64 -1.11
CA CYS A 39 4.60 11.49 -0.32
C CYS A 39 5.35 10.46 -1.18
N SER A 40 4.94 10.30 -2.45
CA SER A 40 5.61 9.44 -3.41
C SER A 40 7.03 9.93 -3.72
N LYS A 41 7.19 11.24 -4.00
CA LYS A 41 8.51 11.85 -4.24
C LYS A 41 9.43 11.74 -3.03
N ALA A 42 8.91 11.96 -1.82
CA ALA A 42 9.68 11.79 -0.58
C ALA A 42 10.22 10.35 -0.45
N ARG A 43 9.36 9.34 -0.69
CA ARG A 43 9.80 7.93 -0.69
C ARG A 43 10.85 7.63 -1.76
N GLN A 44 10.72 8.21 -2.95
CA GLN A 44 11.72 8.03 -4.01
C GLN A 44 13.08 8.63 -3.62
N ALA A 45 13.10 9.79 -2.96
CA ALA A 45 14.33 10.42 -2.49
C ALA A 45 15.03 9.56 -1.41
N GLU A 46 14.27 9.09 -0.41
CA GLU A 46 14.81 8.21 0.64
C GLU A 46 15.38 6.90 0.06
N MET A 47 14.67 6.28 -0.87
CA MET A 47 15.14 5.05 -1.53
C MET A 47 16.36 5.31 -2.43
N ALA A 48 16.45 6.48 -3.06
CA ALA A 48 17.61 6.86 -3.85
C ALA A 48 18.85 7.04 -2.97
N GLU A 49 18.70 7.67 -1.80
CA GLU A 49 19.78 7.81 -0.82
C GLU A 49 20.27 6.45 -0.30
N LEU A 50 19.34 5.56 0.09
CA LEU A 50 19.68 4.21 0.53
C LEU A 50 20.46 3.45 -0.55
N ARG A 51 19.97 3.47 -1.80
CA ARG A 51 20.65 2.82 -2.93
C ARG A 51 22.02 3.41 -3.22
N ALA A 52 22.21 4.72 -3.03
CA ALA A 52 23.51 5.36 -3.22
C ALA A 52 24.52 4.89 -2.16
N ARG A 53 24.07 4.73 -0.91
CA ARG A 53 24.88 4.19 0.19
C ARG A 53 25.23 2.71 -0.04
N GLU A 54 24.27 1.90 -0.48
CA GLU A 54 24.50 0.48 -0.82
C GLU A 54 25.53 0.30 -1.95
N LYS A 55 25.58 1.21 -2.93
CA LYS A 55 26.56 1.16 -4.02
C LYS A 55 27.96 1.65 -3.64
N GLN A 56 28.08 2.40 -2.55
CA GLN A 56 29.37 2.87 -2.03
C GLN A 56 29.99 1.89 -1.02
N SER A 57 29.26 0.83 -0.67
CA SER A 57 29.70 -0.26 0.21
C SER A 57 30.29 -1.40 -0.61
#